data_AF-G9KU86-F1
#
_entry.id   AF-G9KU86-F1
#
_cell.length_a   1.000
_cell.length_b   1.000
_cell.length_c   1.000
_cell.angle_alpha   90.00
_cell.angle_beta   90.00
_cell.angle_gamma   90.00
#
_symmetry.space_group_name_H-M   'P 1'
#
loop_
_entity.id
_entity.type
_entity.pdbx_description
1 polymer ?
#
loop_
_entity_poly.entity_id
_entity_poly.type
_entity_poly.pdbx_seq_one_letter_code
_entity_poly.pdbx_strand_id
1 'polypeptide(L)'
;YERFIEDKIRQFVDLCCMSNISVFLLSHRCFGYYIHGRSVHGHADTNMEEMNMNLKREAENLCSQRGLVPNTDGQTFQIAISSQMRQHYDRIHETLTRKNGPA
;
A
#
# COMPACT_ATOMS: atom_id res chain seq x y z
N TYR A 1 0.70 32.40 -8.10
CA TYR A 1 0.87 31.22 -8.96
C TYR A 1 1.53 30.15 -8.11
N GLU A 2 0.77 29.18 -7.61
CA GLU A 2 1.37 28.02 -6.93
C GLU A 2 1.96 27.09 -8.00
N ARG A 3 3.25 26.76 -7.88
CA ARG A 3 3.86 25.71 -8.69
C ARG A 3 3.47 24.38 -8.07
N PHE A 4 2.48 23.71 -8.65
CA PHE A 4 2.18 22.32 -8.31
C PHE A 4 3.30 21.44 -8.89
N ILE A 5 4.21 21.00 -8.03
CA ILE A 5 5.20 19.98 -8.37
C ILE A 5 4.60 18.65 -7.98
N GLU A 6 4.45 17.78 -8.96
CA GLU A 6 3.76 16.52 -8.77
C GLU A 6 4.63 15.49 -8.03
N ASP A 7 4.20 15.09 -6.83
CA ASP A 7 4.80 13.97 -6.10
C ASP A 7 4.07 12.67 -6.46
N LYS A 8 4.55 12.01 -7.52
CA LYS A 8 3.98 10.75 -8.02
C LYS A 8 4.00 9.62 -6.99
N ILE A 9 5.02 9.59 -6.13
CA ILE A 9 5.14 8.53 -5.11
C ILE A 9 4.08 8.73 -4.05
N ARG A 10 3.92 9.97 -3.56
CA ARG A 10 2.88 10.29 -2.59
C ARG A 10 1.47 10.00 -3.12
N GLN A 11 1.18 10.39 -4.36
CA GLN A 11 -0.10 10.07 -4.99
C GLN A 11 -0.36 8.56 -5.07
N PHE A 12 0.67 7.76 -5.37
CA PHE A 12 0.53 6.31 -5.41
C PHE A 12 0.28 5.72 -4.02
N VAL A 13 0.96 6.24 -2.99
CA VAL A 13 0.70 5.87 -1.59
C VAL A 13 -0.74 6.21 -1.20
N ASP A 14 -1.22 7.41 -1.54
CA ASP A 14 -2.60 7.84 -1.28
C ASP A 14 -3.62 6.88 -1.94
N LEU A 15 -3.38 6.50 -3.20
CA LEU A 15 -4.20 5.53 -3.91
C LEU A 15 -4.23 4.18 -3.18
N CYS A 16 -3.08 3.67 -2.77
CA CYS A 16 -2.99 2.42 -2.01
C CYS A 16 -3.84 2.47 -0.73
N CYS A 17 -3.80 3.59 0.01
CA CYS A 17 -4.59 3.77 1.24
C CYS A 17 -6.09 3.77 0.96
N MET A 18 -6.50 4.58 -0.02
CA MET A 18 -7.91 4.73 -0.38
C MET A 18 -8.49 3.42 -0.91
N SER A 19 -7.68 2.61 -1.60
CA SER A 19 -8.06 1.28 -2.06
C SER A 19 -7.91 0.18 -1.00
N ASN A 20 -7.38 0.48 0.19
CA ASN A 20 -7.06 -0.50 1.22
C ASN A 20 -6.13 -1.65 0.74
N ILE A 21 -5.15 -1.31 -0.11
CA ILE A 21 -4.22 -2.27 -0.73
C ILE A 21 -2.79 -1.93 -0.32
N SER A 22 -2.12 -2.86 0.36
CA SER A 22 -0.67 -2.78 0.59
C SER A 22 0.10 -3.36 -0.59
N VAL A 23 1.26 -2.78 -0.90
CA VAL A 23 2.13 -3.24 -1.99
C VAL A 23 3.43 -3.78 -1.42
N PHE A 24 3.80 -4.98 -1.85
CA PHE A 24 5.06 -5.63 -1.51
C PHE A 24 5.82 -5.91 -2.80
N LEU A 25 7.05 -5.39 -2.92
CA LEU A 25 7.88 -5.55 -4.11
C LEU A 25 9.32 -5.89 -3.74
N LEU A 26 9.92 -6.81 -4.48
CA LEU A 26 11.32 -7.21 -4.32
C LEU A 26 12.12 -6.70 -5.53
N SER A 27 13.07 -5.80 -5.27
CA SER A 27 14.00 -5.31 -6.31
C SER A 27 15.22 -6.23 -6.45
N HIS A 28 15.53 -6.97 -5.39
CA HIS A 28 16.59 -7.98 -5.32
C HIS A 28 16.05 -9.25 -4.68
N ARG A 29 16.88 -10.31 -4.62
CA ARG A 29 16.44 -11.62 -4.15
C ARG A 29 15.69 -11.56 -2.81
N CYS A 30 16.23 -10.84 -1.84
CA CYS A 30 15.68 -10.74 -0.48
C CYS A 30 15.56 -9.30 0.01
N PHE A 31 15.56 -8.33 -0.90
CA PHE A 31 15.48 -6.91 -0.56
C PHE A 31 14.54 -6.19 -1.51
N GLY A 32 13.80 -5.21 -0.99
CA GLY A 32 12.89 -4.40 -1.77
C GLY A 32 12.16 -3.38 -0.93
N TYR A 33 10.90 -3.13 -1.28
CA TYR A 33 10.09 -2.07 -0.71
C TYR A 33 8.70 -2.56 -0.33
N TYR A 34 8.14 -1.93 0.69
CA TYR A 34 6.78 -2.15 1.17
C TYR A 34 6.06 -0.81 1.27
N ILE A 35 4.84 -0.76 0.74
CA ILE A 35 3.90 0.35 0.89
C ILE A 35 2.74 -0.13 1.74
N HIS A 36 2.56 0.52 2.88
CA HIS A 36 1.45 0.28 3.78
C HIS A 36 0.22 1.08 3.33
N GLY A 37 -0.64 0.44 2.55
CA GLY A 37 -1.89 1.04 2.05
C GLY A 37 -3.12 0.60 2.80
N ARG A 38 -3.03 0.35 4.12
CA ARG A 38 -4.22 0.04 4.91
C ARG A 38 -5.08 1.30 5.05
N SER A 39 -6.36 1.21 4.70
CA SER A 39 -7.32 2.28 4.95
C SER A 39 -7.53 2.46 6.45
N VAL A 40 -7.50 3.71 6.93
CA VAL A 40 -7.79 4.05 8.34
C VAL A 40 -9.27 3.85 8.69
N HIS A 41 -10.14 3.71 7.68
CA HIS A 41 -11.58 3.48 7.83
C HIS A 41 -11.93 1.98 7.80
N GLY A 42 -10.95 1.10 7.59
CA GLY A 42 -11.13 -0.36 7.64
C GLY A 42 -11.76 -0.99 6.40
N HIS A 43 -12.31 -0.19 5.48
CA HIS A 43 -12.79 -0.61 4.17
C HIS A 43 -12.51 0.48 3.11
N ALA A 44 -12.62 0.10 1.84
CA ALA A 44 -12.38 0.97 0.67
C ALA A 44 -13.56 0.97 -0.32
N ASP A 45 -14.32 -0.13 -0.40
CA ASP A 45 -15.46 -0.26 -1.29
C ASP A 45 -16.66 0.52 -0.73
N THR A 46 -16.71 1.80 -1.04
CA THR A 46 -17.82 2.67 -0.65
C THR A 46 -18.20 3.66 -1.76
N ASN A 47 -19.37 4.27 -1.61
CA ASN A 47 -19.85 5.32 -2.48
C ASN A 47 -19.06 6.64 -2.25
N MET A 48 -19.28 7.60 -3.15
CA MET A 48 -18.57 8.88 -3.14
C MET A 48 -18.89 9.75 -1.92
N GLU A 49 -20.09 9.64 -1.36
CA GLU A 49 -20.52 10.43 -0.21
C GLU A 49 -19.75 10.02 1.05
N GLU A 50 -19.69 8.71 1.31
CA GLU A 50 -18.94 8.17 2.43
C GLU A 50 -17.43 8.36 2.23
N MET A 51 -16.91 8.20 1.01
CA MET A 51 -15.52 8.53 0.70
C MET A 51 -15.20 9.99 1.06
N ASN A 52 -16.05 10.94 0.69
CA ASN A 52 -15.88 12.35 1.01
C ASN A 52 -15.94 12.61 2.52
N MET A 53 -16.85 11.94 3.24
CA MET A 53 -16.92 12.04 4.71
C MET A 53 -15.64 11.51 5.37
N ASN A 54 -15.12 10.38 4.89
CA ASN A 54 -13.88 9.78 5.37
C ASN A 54 -12.67 10.71 5.16
N LEU A 55 -12.56 11.33 3.98
CA LEU A 55 -11.52 12.32 3.68
C LEU A 55 -11.60 13.56 4.57
N LYS A 56 -12.82 14.05 4.87
CA LYS A 56 -13.01 15.17 5.81
C LYS A 56 -12.57 14.82 7.22
N ARG A 57 -12.92 13.62 7.70
CA ARG A 57 -12.48 13.12 9.01
C ARG A 57 -10.96 13.02 9.09
N GLU A 58 -10.29 12.60 8.02
CA GLU A 58 -8.83 12.60 7.94
C GLU A 58 -8.25 14.02 8.04
N ALA A 59 -8.80 14.98 7.29
CA ALA A 59 -8.36 16.38 7.33
C ALA A 59 -8.56 17.03 8.72
N GLU A 60 -9.60 16.62 9.45
CA GLU A 60 -9.92 17.08 10.80
C GLU A 60 -9.21 16.28 11.91
N ASN A 61 -8.37 15.30 11.56
CA ASN A 61 -7.70 14.38 12.50
C ASN A 61 -8.68 13.58 13.40
N LEU A 62 -9.86 13.23 12.87
CA LEU A 62 -10.92 12.45 13.54
C LEU A 62 -10.85 10.93 13.24
N CYS A 63 -9.66 10.45 12.91
CA CYS A 63 -9.34 9.05 12.62
C CYS A 63 -7.91 8.73 13.06
N SER A 64 -7.52 7.45 12.98
CA SER A 64 -6.14 7.03 13.23
C SER A 64 -5.18 7.53 12.14
N GLN A 65 -3.89 7.56 12.46
CA GLN A 65 -2.83 7.84 11.49
C GLN A 65 -2.66 6.68 10.49
N ARG A 66 -2.16 7.01 9.29
CA ARG A 66 -1.98 6.05 8.18
C ARG A 66 -0.71 5.19 8.29
N GLY A 67 0.19 5.47 9.22
CA GLY A 67 1.47 4.77 9.32
C GLY A 67 1.36 3.33 9.80
N LEU A 68 2.35 2.51 9.44
CA LEU A 68 2.44 1.11 9.88
C LEU A 68 2.74 0.98 11.38
N VAL A 69 3.58 1.88 11.90
CA VAL A 69 3.98 1.90 13.31
C VAL A 69 3.02 2.79 14.09
N PRO A 70 2.59 2.39 15.31
CA PRO A 70 1.71 3.22 16.13
C PRO A 70 2.23 4.65 16.29
N ASN A 71 1.32 5.63 16.15
CA ASN A 71 1.61 7.06 16.26
C ASN A 71 2.61 7.59 15.22
N THR A 72 2.71 6.95 14.05
CA THR A 72 3.49 7.44 12.91
C THR A 72 2.63 7.62 11.67
N ASP A 73 3.13 8.38 10.71
CA ASP A 73 2.56 8.62 9.38
C ASP A 73 3.39 7.93 8.27
N GLY A 74 4.47 7.22 8.63
CA GLY A 74 5.35 6.54 7.69
C GLY A 74 4.67 5.36 7.00
N GLN A 75 4.60 5.38 5.67
CA GLN A 75 3.91 4.37 4.87
C GLN A 75 4.79 3.64 3.86
N THR A 76 5.99 4.14 3.61
CA THR A 76 6.95 3.56 2.66
C THR A 76 8.16 3.04 3.40
N PHE A 77 8.52 1.79 3.15
CA PHE A 77 9.59 1.10 3.86
C PHE A 77 10.52 0.39 2.90
N GLN A 78 11.81 0.42 3.20
CA GLN A 78 12.74 -0.58 2.69
C GLN A 78 12.61 -1.84 3.55
N ILE A 79 12.65 -3.00 2.91
CA ILE A 79 12.51 -4.28 3.59
C ILE A 79 13.61 -5.24 3.16
N ALA A 80 14.08 -6.02 4.15
CA ALA A 80 14.89 -7.20 3.93
C ALA A 80 14.09 -8.41 4.45
N ILE A 81 14.06 -9.48 3.68
CA ILE A 81 13.33 -10.71 4.01
C ILE A 81 14.29 -11.88 4.16
N SER A 82 13.87 -12.92 4.89
CA SER A 82 14.64 -14.15 4.97
C SER A 82 14.60 -14.93 3.65
N SER A 83 15.62 -15.74 3.39
CA SER A 83 15.64 -16.67 2.26
C SER A 83 14.46 -17.64 2.28
N GLN A 84 13.97 -18.01 3.48
CA GLN A 84 12.78 -18.84 3.63
C GLN A 84 11.52 -18.12 3.15
N MET A 85 11.30 -16.86 3.58
CA MET A 85 10.17 -16.06 3.13
C MET A 85 10.20 -15.87 1.61
N ARG A 86 11.40 -15.63 1.05
CA ARG A 86 11.59 -15.55 -0.40
C ARG A 86 11.15 -16.83 -1.13
N GLN A 87 11.52 -18.02 -0.63
CA GLN A 87 11.08 -19.28 -1.22
C GLN A 87 9.56 -19.45 -1.19
N HIS A 88 8.90 -18.99 -0.12
CA HIS A 88 7.43 -18.99 -0.06
C HIS A 88 6.80 -18.04 -1.07
N TYR A 89 7.36 -16.83 -1.21
CA TYR A 89 6.93 -15.88 -2.24
C TYR A 89 7.04 -16.47 -3.65
N ASP A 90 8.20 -17.04 -4.00
CA ASP A 90 8.44 -17.64 -5.31
C ASP A 90 7.42 -18.74 -5.63
N ARG A 91 7.12 -19.62 -4.66
CA ARG A 91 6.12 -20.68 -4.82
C ARG A 91 4.72 -20.15 -5.14
N ILE A 92 4.28 -19.11 -4.44
CA ILE A 92 2.98 -18.48 -4.69
C ILE A 92 2.98 -17.83 -6.08
N HIS A 93 4.05 -17.09 -6.42
CA HIS A 93 4.17 -16.40 -7.70
C HIS A 93 4.20 -17.36 -8.90
N GLU A 94 4.95 -18.47 -8.80
CA GLU A 94 4.99 -19.53 -9.81
C GLU A 94 3.60 -20.16 -10.03
N THR A 95 2.85 -20.38 -8.95
CA THR A 95 1.49 -20.96 -9.04
C THR A 95 0.53 -20.04 -9.79
N LEU A 96 0.64 -18.73 -9.57
CA LEU A 96 -0.19 -17.72 -10.23
C LEU A 96 0.17 -17.53 -11.71
N THR A 97 1.45 -17.66 -12.05
CA THR A 97 1.93 -17.48 -13.44
C THR A 97 1.77 -18.74 -14.29
N ARG A 98 1.93 -19.94 -13.74
CA ARG A 98 1.75 -21.22 -14.47
C ARG A 98 0.33 -21.49 -14.95
N LYS A 99 -0.70 -20.99 -14.24
CA LYS A 99 -2.10 -21.13 -14.67
C LYS A 99 -2.43 -20.42 -16.00
N ASN A 100 -1.51 -19.61 -16.53
CA ASN A 100 -1.69 -18.84 -17.76
C ASN A 100 -0.79 -19.31 -18.92
N GLY A 101 -0.16 -20.49 -18.83
CA GLY A 101 0.59 -21.10 -19.96
C GLY A 101 -0.30 -22.04 -20.78
N PRO A 102 -0.09 -22.18 -22.12
CA PRO A 102 -0.86 -23.13 -22.91
C PRO A 102 -0.53 -24.57 -22.48
N ALA A 103 -1.57 -25.41 -22.48
CA ALA A 103 -1.47 -26.86 -22.31
C ALA A 103 -0.70 -27.51 -23.46
#